data_AF-A0AAN8E788-F1
#
_entry.id   AF-A0AAN8E788-F1
#
_cell.length_a   1.000
_cell.length_b   1.000
_cell.length_c   1.000
_cell.angle_alpha   90.00
_cell.angle_beta   90.00
_cell.angle_gamma   90.00
#
_symmetry.space_group_name_H-M   'P 1'
#
loop_
_entity.id
_entity.type
_entity.pdbx_description
1 polymer ?
#
loop_
_entity_poly.entity_id
_entity_poly.type
_entity_poly.pdbx_seq_one_letter_code
_entity_poly.pdbx_strand_id
1 'polypeptide(L)'
;MLREDHESIKHEFDLWHIVKGVKKRMLQSRNTELKEWVRMVSNHLWYCVCTCDGDALLLKEKWTSILHHIINVHEWLSAEKMLKCEHEPYSEEDGSSRPWLERSSKAFSTLQKVVMDKRLLKKLDKVTEGIHTGKLESIHSLYTKYVPKRKKFTEESFQARLAALDHHNIDREQAQTKKGALQFDL
;
A
#
# COMPACT_ATOMS: atom_id res chain seq x y z
N MET A 1 -21.38 13.92 12.26
CA MET A 1 -20.03 13.38 11.92
C MET A 1 -20.02 13.13 10.41
N LEU A 2 -18.91 13.31 9.66
CA LEU A 2 -18.90 13.23 8.17
C LEU A 2 -19.64 12.03 7.53
N ARG A 3 -19.77 10.92 8.25
CA ARG A 3 -20.53 9.73 7.84
C ARG A 3 -22.05 9.85 8.04
N GLU A 4 -22.48 10.57 9.06
CA GLU A 4 -23.89 10.86 9.40
C GLU A 4 -24.44 12.00 8.55
N ASP A 5 -23.58 12.95 8.17
CA ASP A 5 -23.99 14.16 7.45
C ASP A 5 -23.95 13.98 5.91
N HIS A 6 -23.32 12.92 5.41
CA HIS A 6 -23.15 12.64 3.98
C HIS A 6 -23.30 11.15 3.63
N GLU A 7 -24.51 10.63 3.78
CA GLU A 7 -24.82 9.20 3.54
C GLU A 7 -24.59 8.75 2.09
N SER A 8 -24.66 9.66 1.12
CA SER A 8 -24.43 9.38 -0.30
C SER A 8 -22.96 9.20 -0.68
N ILE A 9 -22.02 9.57 0.20
CA ILE A 9 -20.59 9.45 -0.05
C ILE A 9 -20.10 8.07 0.41
N LYS A 10 -19.42 7.34 -0.47
CA LYS A 10 -18.72 6.11 -0.08
C LYS A 10 -17.48 6.46 0.73
N HIS A 11 -17.54 6.31 2.05
CA HIS A 11 -16.36 6.50 2.90
C HIS A 11 -15.41 5.30 2.81
N GLU A 12 -14.14 5.60 2.51
CA GLU A 12 -13.04 4.65 2.45
C GLU A 12 -11.97 5.02 3.50
N PHE A 13 -11.23 4.02 3.97
CA PHE A 13 -10.01 4.22 4.75
C PHE A 13 -8.85 4.50 3.82
N ASP A 14 -7.90 5.31 4.30
CA ASP A 14 -6.63 5.48 3.61
C ASP A 14 -5.83 4.15 3.61
N LEU A 15 -5.56 3.64 2.40
CA LEU A 15 -4.86 2.38 2.19
C LEU A 15 -3.43 2.39 2.75
N TRP A 16 -2.72 3.51 2.63
CA TRP A 16 -1.35 3.63 3.13
C TRP A 16 -1.29 3.39 4.63
N HIS A 17 -2.26 3.91 5.38
CA HIS A 17 -2.36 3.66 6.82
C HIS A 17 -2.60 2.18 7.16
N ILE A 18 -3.40 1.47 6.36
CA ILE A 18 -3.63 0.03 6.55
C ILE A 18 -2.35 -0.75 6.28
N VAL A 19 -1.68 -0.51 5.15
CA VAL A 19 -0.43 -1.20 4.77
C VAL A 19 0.67 -0.91 5.79
N LYS A 20 0.83 0.35 6.22
CA LYS A 20 1.76 0.74 7.28
C LYS A 20 1.47 0.01 8.59
N GLY A 21 0.19 -0.17 8.93
CA GLY A 21 -0.23 -0.94 10.10
C GLY A 21 0.18 -2.41 10.03
N VAL A 22 -0.04 -3.07 8.89
CA VAL A 22 0.39 -4.46 8.64
C VAL A 22 1.91 -4.58 8.76
N LYS A 23 2.66 -3.73 8.04
CA LYS A 23 4.13 -3.67 8.08
C LYS A 23 4.63 -3.52 9.52
N LYS A 24 4.05 -2.61 10.29
CA LYS A 24 4.43 -2.38 11.68
C LYS A 24 4.22 -3.63 12.54
N ARG A 25 3.08 -4.32 12.42
CA ARG A 25 2.79 -5.54 13.19
C ARG A 25 3.79 -6.66 12.87
N MET A 26 4.15 -6.84 11.60
CA MET A 26 5.15 -7.84 11.21
C MET A 26 6.53 -7.50 11.79
N LEU A 27 6.97 -6.24 11.69
CA LEU A 27 8.27 -5.81 12.23
C LEU A 27 8.35 -5.92 13.76
N GLN A 28 7.24 -5.70 14.46
CA GLN A 28 7.15 -5.82 15.92
C GLN A 28 7.27 -7.27 16.42
N SER A 29 7.05 -8.28 15.56
CA SER A 29 7.17 -9.68 15.96
C SER A 29 8.60 -10.11 16.33
N ARG A 30 9.61 -9.33 15.91
CA ARG A 30 11.05 -9.64 16.03
C ARG A 30 11.48 -10.99 15.43
N ASN A 31 10.62 -11.67 14.66
CA ASN A 31 10.97 -12.87 13.92
C ASN A 31 11.75 -12.49 12.65
N THR A 32 12.95 -13.06 12.45
CA THR A 32 13.87 -12.70 11.36
C THR A 32 13.39 -13.17 9.99
N GLU A 33 12.93 -14.41 9.88
CA GLU A 33 12.36 -14.97 8.64
C GLU A 33 11.19 -14.10 8.16
N LEU A 34 10.31 -13.69 9.06
CA LEU A 34 9.17 -12.85 8.72
C LEU A 34 9.59 -11.45 8.22
N LYS A 35 10.74 -10.93 8.64
CA LYS A 35 11.24 -9.61 8.19
C LYS A 35 11.56 -9.61 6.71
N GLU A 36 12.06 -10.71 6.17
CA GLU A 36 12.40 -10.85 4.74
C GLU A 36 11.14 -10.71 3.87
N TRP A 37 10.00 -11.17 4.40
CA TRP A 37 8.70 -11.10 3.73
C TRP A 37 7.97 -9.77 3.88
N VAL A 38 8.41 -8.86 4.76
CA VAL A 38 7.69 -7.59 5.05
C VAL A 38 7.42 -6.78 3.79
N ARG A 39 8.42 -6.66 2.90
CA ARG A 39 8.27 -5.91 1.64
C ARG A 39 7.24 -6.59 0.74
N MET A 40 7.36 -7.91 0.55
CA MET A 40 6.48 -8.69 -0.32
C MET A 40 5.03 -8.65 0.16
N VAL A 41 4.79 -8.87 1.46
CA VAL A 41 3.44 -8.83 2.05
C VAL A 41 2.83 -7.43 2.00
N SER A 42 3.64 -6.38 2.19
CA SER A 42 3.15 -5.00 2.06
C SER A 42 2.74 -4.69 0.62
N ASN A 43 3.55 -5.10 -0.36
CA ASN A 43 3.24 -4.92 -1.78
C ASN A 43 2.04 -5.77 -2.21
N HIS A 44 1.92 -6.99 -1.68
CA HIS A 44 0.78 -7.86 -1.92
C HIS A 44 -0.52 -7.19 -1.51
N LEU A 45 -0.58 -6.55 -0.34
CA LEU A 45 -1.78 -5.83 0.08
C LEU A 45 -2.14 -4.67 -0.87
N TRP A 46 -1.16 -3.92 -1.35
CA TRP A 46 -1.40 -2.91 -2.39
C TRP A 46 -1.98 -3.55 -3.66
N TYR A 47 -1.35 -4.61 -4.15
CA TYR A 47 -1.82 -5.36 -5.31
C TYR A 47 -3.26 -5.86 -5.14
N CYS A 48 -3.58 -6.46 -3.99
CA CYS A 48 -4.90 -6.99 -3.69
C CYS A 48 -5.97 -5.90 -3.84
N VAL A 49 -5.70 -4.71 -3.30
CA VAL A 49 -6.64 -3.59 -3.36
C VAL A 49 -6.75 -3.03 -4.77
N CYS A 50 -5.62 -2.80 -5.45
CA CYS A 50 -5.63 -2.25 -6.81
C CYS A 50 -6.25 -3.21 -7.85
N THR A 51 -6.40 -4.50 -7.53
CA THR A 51 -6.92 -5.52 -8.46
C THR A 51 -8.19 -6.19 -7.97
N CYS A 52 -8.83 -5.67 -6.92
CA CYS A 52 -10.11 -6.21 -6.45
C CYS A 52 -11.33 -5.64 -7.18
N ASP A 53 -11.16 -4.59 -8.00
CA ASP A 53 -12.24 -3.99 -8.80
C ASP A 53 -13.50 -3.65 -7.97
N GLY A 54 -13.31 -3.07 -6.78
CA GLY A 54 -14.41 -2.72 -5.88
C GLY A 54 -14.98 -3.90 -5.06
N ASP A 55 -14.55 -5.14 -5.31
CA ASP A 55 -15.10 -6.35 -4.72
C ASP A 55 -14.42 -6.73 -3.39
N ALA A 56 -15.15 -6.51 -2.29
CA ALA A 56 -14.65 -6.79 -0.95
C ALA A 56 -14.39 -8.29 -0.68
N LEU A 57 -15.13 -9.20 -1.32
CA LEU A 57 -14.89 -10.64 -1.16
C LEU A 57 -13.60 -11.03 -1.87
N LEU A 58 -13.45 -10.62 -3.13
CA LEU A 58 -12.24 -10.85 -3.91
C LEU A 58 -11.00 -10.26 -3.22
N LEU A 59 -11.11 -9.04 -2.67
CA LEU A 59 -10.05 -8.40 -1.91
C LEU A 59 -9.59 -9.26 -0.71
N LYS A 60 -10.53 -9.80 0.07
CA LYS A 60 -10.19 -10.64 1.23
C LYS A 60 -9.55 -11.96 0.80
N GLU A 61 -10.04 -12.58 -0.26
CA GLU A 61 -9.46 -13.81 -0.80
C GLU A 61 -8.06 -13.57 -1.32
N LYS A 62 -7.86 -12.53 -2.14
CA LYS A 62 -6.52 -12.06 -2.56
C LYS A 62 -5.62 -11.80 -1.36
N TRP A 63 -6.10 -11.11 -0.33
CA TRP A 63 -5.29 -10.83 0.85
C TRP A 63 -4.88 -12.10 1.61
N THR A 64 -5.82 -13.00 1.86
CA THR A 64 -5.57 -14.24 2.62
C THR A 64 -4.76 -15.28 1.84
N SER A 65 -4.78 -15.23 0.51
CA SER A 65 -4.01 -16.14 -0.35
C SER A 65 -2.50 -16.07 -0.12
N ILE A 66 -1.99 -14.97 0.45
CA ILE A 66 -0.59 -14.85 0.84
C ILE A 66 -0.15 -15.98 1.78
N LEU A 67 -1.06 -16.54 2.58
CA LEU A 67 -0.77 -17.66 3.48
C LEU A 67 -0.57 -18.99 2.74
N HIS A 68 -1.07 -19.12 1.52
CA HIS A 68 -0.74 -20.24 0.64
C HIS A 68 0.56 -19.95 -0.11
N HIS A 69 0.65 -18.75 -0.69
CA HIS A 69 1.80 -18.35 -1.50
C HIS A 69 3.13 -18.43 -0.74
N ILE A 70 3.18 -17.95 0.50
CA ILE A 70 4.43 -17.88 1.29
C ILE A 70 5.02 -19.26 1.67
N ILE A 71 4.20 -20.31 1.59
CA ILE A 71 4.63 -21.70 1.81
C ILE A 71 4.76 -22.47 0.48
N ASN A 72 4.89 -21.73 -0.63
CA ASN A 72 4.99 -22.24 -1.99
C ASN A 72 3.77 -23.09 -2.46
N VAL A 73 2.58 -22.78 -1.94
CA VAL A 73 1.31 -23.37 -2.40
C VAL A 73 0.58 -22.33 -3.25
N HIS A 74 0.45 -22.62 -4.55
CA HIS A 74 -0.08 -21.66 -5.53
C HIS A 74 -1.50 -21.95 -5.98
N GLU A 75 -2.11 -23.04 -5.49
CA GLU A 75 -3.49 -23.45 -5.78
C GLU A 75 -4.18 -23.92 -4.50
N TRP A 76 -5.47 -23.61 -4.33
CA TRP A 76 -6.27 -23.97 -3.17
C TRP A 76 -7.77 -24.02 -3.50
N LEU A 77 -8.55 -24.73 -2.68
CA LEU A 77 -10.00 -24.91 -2.87
C LEU A 77 -10.85 -24.18 -1.83
N SER A 78 -10.23 -23.51 -0.87
CA SER A 78 -10.91 -22.91 0.29
C SER A 78 -11.50 -21.51 0.03
N ALA A 79 -11.57 -21.08 -1.23
CA ALA A 79 -12.01 -19.74 -1.65
C ALA A 79 -13.06 -19.84 -2.76
N GLU A 80 -13.79 -18.76 -3.03
CA GLU A 80 -14.89 -18.71 -3.99
C GLU A 80 -14.46 -18.09 -5.33
N LYS A 81 -13.70 -16.99 -5.30
CA LYS A 81 -13.35 -16.18 -6.49
C LYS A 81 -11.92 -16.37 -6.94
N MET A 82 -10.97 -16.53 -6.00
CA MET A 82 -9.56 -16.73 -6.32
C MET A 82 -9.07 -18.07 -5.77
N LEU A 83 -8.79 -19.02 -6.67
CA LEU A 83 -8.34 -20.39 -6.35
C LEU A 83 -6.85 -20.63 -6.61
N LYS A 84 -6.16 -19.67 -7.23
CA LYS A 84 -4.74 -19.77 -7.57
C LYS A 84 -4.05 -18.42 -7.59
N CYS A 85 -2.72 -18.42 -7.50
CA CYS A 85 -1.91 -17.20 -7.65
C CYS A 85 -2.02 -16.61 -9.07
N GLU A 86 -1.98 -15.28 -9.17
CA GLU A 86 -2.11 -14.51 -10.42
C GLU A 86 -0.74 -14.09 -10.98
N HIS A 87 0.23 -14.98 -10.90
CA HIS A 87 1.53 -14.82 -11.53
C HIS A 87 1.89 -16.10 -12.28
N GLU A 88 2.73 -15.96 -13.30
CA GLU A 88 3.33 -17.10 -13.97
C GLU A 88 4.17 -17.93 -13.00
N PRO A 89 4.30 -19.25 -13.23
CA PRO A 89 5.18 -20.09 -12.43
C PRO A 89 6.59 -19.49 -12.34
N TYR A 90 7.18 -19.58 -11.16
CA TYR A 90 8.58 -19.18 -11.00
C TYR A 90 9.49 -20.08 -11.84
N SER A 91 10.55 -19.49 -12.40
CA SER A 91 11.67 -20.27 -12.91
C SER A 91 12.26 -21.13 -11.77
N GLU A 92 12.97 -22.21 -12.10
CA GLU A 92 13.60 -23.07 -11.09
C GLU A 92 14.57 -22.28 -10.18
N GLU A 93 15.29 -21.31 -10.75
CA GLU A 93 16.21 -20.44 -10.04
C GLU A 93 15.49 -19.42 -9.13
N ASP A 94 14.43 -18.79 -9.64
CA ASP A 94 13.61 -17.86 -8.85
C ASP A 94 12.83 -18.56 -7.74
N GLY A 95 12.40 -19.80 -7.97
CA GLY A 95 11.67 -20.60 -7.00
C GLY A 95 12.56 -21.11 -5.87
N SER A 96 13.77 -21.58 -6.20
CA SER A 96 14.72 -22.13 -5.21
C SER A 96 15.40 -21.06 -4.35
N SER A 97 15.58 -19.86 -4.87
CA SER A 97 16.21 -18.74 -4.14
C SER A 97 15.28 -18.03 -3.14
N ARG A 98 13.97 -18.30 -3.16
CA ARG A 98 13.00 -17.65 -2.28
C ARG A 98 13.00 -18.25 -0.87
N PRO A 99 12.89 -17.41 0.18
CA PRO A 99 12.91 -17.87 1.57
C PRO A 99 11.53 -18.39 2.01
N TRP A 100 11.01 -19.42 1.35
CA TRP A 100 9.70 -20.02 1.67
C TRP A 100 9.62 -20.40 3.14
N LEU A 101 8.47 -20.14 3.77
CA LEU A 101 8.26 -20.50 5.16
C LEU A 101 7.73 -21.93 5.27
N GLU A 102 8.08 -22.61 6.36
CA GLU A 102 7.41 -23.85 6.72
C GLU A 102 6.07 -23.56 7.40
N ARG A 103 5.04 -24.36 7.09
CA ARG A 103 3.68 -24.20 7.69
C ARG A 103 3.68 -24.35 9.21
N SER A 104 4.55 -25.20 9.76
CA SER A 104 4.73 -25.42 11.20
C SER A 104 5.56 -24.31 11.88
N SER A 105 6.21 -23.43 11.12
CA SER A 105 7.14 -22.45 11.66
C SER A 105 6.47 -21.40 12.56
N LYS A 106 7.26 -20.85 13.47
CA LYS A 106 6.83 -19.70 14.27
C LYS A 106 6.58 -18.46 13.41
N ALA A 107 7.33 -18.30 12.32
CA ALA A 107 7.18 -17.21 11.36
C ALA A 107 5.79 -17.27 10.70
N PHE A 108 5.41 -18.43 10.19
CA PHE A 108 4.11 -18.64 9.54
C PHE A 108 2.94 -18.40 10.50
N SER A 109 2.95 -19.01 11.69
CA SER A 109 1.88 -18.82 12.68
C SER A 109 1.77 -17.36 13.15
N THR A 110 2.87 -16.60 13.16
CA THR A 110 2.87 -15.18 13.46
C THR A 110 2.26 -14.35 12.33
N LEU A 111 2.63 -14.65 11.08
CA LEU A 111 2.03 -14.03 9.89
C LEU A 111 0.52 -14.30 9.83
N GLN A 112 0.10 -15.54 10.07
CA GLN A 112 -1.30 -15.94 10.06
C GLN A 112 -2.14 -15.09 11.01
N LYS A 113 -1.64 -14.78 12.21
CA LYS A 113 -2.32 -13.87 13.16
C LYS A 113 -2.47 -12.45 12.62
N VAL A 114 -1.51 -11.96 11.82
CA VAL A 114 -1.56 -10.63 11.20
C VAL A 114 -2.54 -10.59 10.04
N VAL A 115 -2.53 -11.62 9.19
CA VAL A 115 -3.37 -11.73 7.98
C VAL A 115 -4.82 -11.97 8.35
N MET A 116 -5.08 -12.87 9.30
CA MET A 116 -6.42 -13.28 9.74
C MET A 116 -6.99 -12.38 10.86
N ASP A 117 -6.37 -11.24 11.14
CA ASP A 117 -6.87 -10.30 12.14
C ASP A 117 -8.28 -9.80 11.75
N LYS A 118 -9.27 -10.08 12.59
CA LYS A 118 -10.69 -9.76 12.30
C LYS A 118 -10.90 -8.27 12.06
N ARG A 119 -10.16 -7.40 12.75
CA ARG A 119 -10.28 -5.94 12.59
C ARG A 119 -9.68 -5.50 11.25
N LEU A 120 -8.55 -6.07 10.84
CA LEU A 120 -7.99 -5.86 9.51
C LEU A 120 -8.97 -6.30 8.43
N LEU A 121 -9.47 -7.53 8.49
CA LEU A 121 -10.41 -8.06 7.48
C LEU A 121 -11.67 -7.20 7.38
N LYS A 122 -12.16 -6.65 8.49
CA LYS A 122 -13.29 -5.71 8.47
C LYS A 122 -12.95 -4.36 7.84
N LYS A 123 -11.70 -3.87 8.00
CA LYS A 123 -11.25 -2.64 7.33
C LYS A 123 -11.11 -2.82 5.82
N LEU A 124 -10.83 -4.04 5.35
CA LEU A 124 -10.75 -4.31 3.91
C LEU A 124 -12.09 -4.07 3.19
N ASP A 125 -13.22 -4.20 3.88
CA ASP A 125 -14.55 -3.82 3.34
C ASP A 125 -14.67 -2.33 2.96
N LYS A 126 -13.71 -1.51 3.41
CA LYS A 126 -13.72 -0.04 3.29
C LYS A 126 -12.44 0.48 2.65
N VAL A 127 -11.74 -0.35 1.87
CA VAL A 127 -10.55 0.08 1.12
C VAL A 127 -10.60 -0.38 -0.34
N THR A 128 -11.78 -0.79 -0.81
CA THR A 128 -11.99 -1.39 -2.14
C THR A 128 -11.67 -0.47 -3.31
N GLU A 129 -11.70 0.85 -3.10
CA GLU A 129 -11.40 1.86 -4.13
C GLU A 129 -9.92 2.26 -4.14
N GLY A 130 -9.10 1.72 -3.23
CA GLY A 130 -7.66 2.00 -3.20
C GLY A 130 -7.29 3.45 -2.91
N ILE A 131 -8.17 4.23 -2.26
CA ILE A 131 -7.93 5.64 -1.97
C ILE A 131 -6.79 5.81 -0.97
N HIS A 132 -5.85 6.72 -1.27
CA HIS A 132 -4.76 7.11 -0.37
C HIS A 132 -4.34 8.57 -0.58
N THR A 133 -3.85 9.22 0.47
CA THR A 133 -3.46 10.64 0.45
C THR A 133 -2.02 10.89 -0.02
N GLY A 134 -1.33 9.88 -0.55
CA GLY A 134 0.09 9.98 -0.91
C GLY A 134 0.44 11.18 -1.81
N LYS A 135 -0.33 11.43 -2.88
CA LYS A 135 -0.12 12.61 -3.76
C LYS A 135 -0.31 13.93 -3.02
N LEU A 136 -1.36 14.02 -2.20
CA LEU A 136 -1.66 15.19 -1.38
C LEU A 136 -0.54 15.46 -0.37
N GLU A 137 0.01 14.41 0.25
CA GLU A 137 1.14 14.53 1.19
C GLU A 137 2.41 14.99 0.50
N SER A 138 2.71 14.52 -0.72
CA SER A 138 3.84 14.99 -1.51
C SER A 138 3.72 16.49 -1.82
N ILE A 139 2.55 16.94 -2.24
CA ILE A 139 2.26 18.36 -2.49
C ILE A 139 2.41 19.17 -1.20
N HIS A 140 1.81 18.70 -0.10
CA HIS A 140 1.94 19.35 1.20
C HIS A 140 3.39 19.46 1.68
N SER A 141 4.23 18.46 1.40
CA SER A 141 5.65 18.50 1.71
C SER A 141 6.37 19.60 0.92
N LEU A 142 6.04 19.78 -0.37
CA LEU A 142 6.58 20.87 -1.19
C LEU A 142 6.16 22.23 -0.62
N TYR A 143 4.87 22.41 -0.31
CA TYR A 143 4.38 23.67 0.26
C TYR A 143 5.04 24.01 1.59
N THR A 144 5.24 23.01 2.46
CA THR A 144 5.84 23.24 3.78
C THR A 144 7.26 23.83 3.71
N LYS A 145 7.98 23.67 2.59
CA LYS A 145 9.29 24.30 2.36
C LYS A 145 9.21 25.82 2.27
N TYR A 146 8.12 26.36 1.74
CA TYR A 146 7.97 27.79 1.44
C TYR A 146 6.92 28.47 2.33
N VAL A 147 5.96 27.69 2.79
CA VAL A 147 4.88 28.06 3.70
C VAL A 147 4.95 27.10 4.90
N PRO A 148 5.89 27.32 5.84
CA PRO A 148 6.03 26.45 6.99
C PRO A 148 4.79 26.53 7.89
N LYS A 149 4.25 25.36 8.28
CA LYS A 149 3.06 25.23 9.17
C LYS A 149 3.15 25.98 10.51
N ARG A 150 4.36 26.37 10.92
CA ARG A 150 4.63 27.10 12.18
C ARG A 150 4.28 28.58 12.11
N LYS A 151 4.04 29.13 10.92
CA LYS A 151 3.67 30.54 10.73
C LYS A 151 2.26 30.61 10.16
N LYS A 152 1.48 31.59 10.62
CA LYS A 152 0.19 31.93 10.04
C LYS A 152 0.43 32.78 8.80
N PHE A 153 -0.22 32.44 7.71
CA PHE A 153 -0.22 33.18 6.46
C PHE A 153 -1.64 33.64 6.18
N THR A 154 -1.80 34.85 5.62
CA THR A 154 -3.07 35.24 5.01
C THR A 154 -3.21 34.52 3.67
N GLU A 155 -4.42 34.41 3.15
CA GLU A 155 -4.69 33.78 1.85
C GLU A 155 -3.86 34.43 0.75
N GLU A 156 -3.79 35.77 0.73
CA GLU A 156 -3.03 36.53 -0.27
C GLU A 156 -1.53 36.20 -0.18
N SER A 157 -0.99 36.13 1.03
CA SER A 157 0.42 35.81 1.25
C SER A 157 0.76 34.35 0.91
N PHE A 158 -0.22 33.44 1.03
CA PHE A 158 -0.09 32.04 0.62
C PHE A 158 -0.07 31.93 -0.90
N GLN A 159 -1.06 32.54 -1.57
CA GLN A 159 -1.18 32.57 -3.03
C GLN A 159 0.04 33.23 -3.70
N ALA A 160 0.50 34.36 -3.18
CA ALA A 160 1.69 35.05 -3.71
C ALA A 160 2.96 34.18 -3.62
N ARG A 161 3.10 33.38 -2.56
CA ARG A 161 4.23 32.44 -2.41
C ARG A 161 4.10 31.24 -3.32
N LEU A 162 2.88 30.75 -3.57
CA LEU A 162 2.61 29.71 -4.58
C LEU A 162 2.95 30.21 -5.99
N ALA A 163 2.51 31.42 -6.35
CA ALA A 163 2.82 32.02 -7.64
C ALA A 163 4.33 32.21 -7.85
N ALA A 164 5.04 32.64 -6.80
CA ALA A 164 6.51 32.74 -6.83
C ALA A 164 7.18 31.36 -7.00
N LEU A 165 6.58 30.29 -6.47
CA LEU A 165 7.06 28.93 -6.63
C LEU A 165 6.91 28.41 -8.05
N ASP A 166 5.72 28.57 -8.61
CA ASP A 166 5.44 28.16 -9.98
C ASP A 166 6.34 28.94 -10.93
N HIS A 167 6.50 30.25 -10.73
CA HIS A 167 7.41 31.09 -11.51
C HIS A 167 8.87 30.63 -11.44
N HIS A 168 9.38 30.29 -10.25
CA HIS A 168 10.75 29.78 -10.07
C HIS A 168 10.96 28.38 -10.69
N ASN A 169 9.90 27.67 -11.06
CA ASN A 169 9.98 26.37 -11.72
C ASN A 169 9.79 26.46 -13.25
N ILE A 170 9.50 27.63 -13.82
CA ILE A 170 9.26 27.80 -15.27
C ILE A 170 10.53 27.48 -16.09
N ASP A 171 11.69 27.96 -15.66
CA ASP A 171 12.96 27.80 -16.41
C ASP A 171 13.82 26.65 -15.89
N ARG A 172 13.26 25.78 -15.03
CA ARG A 172 14.03 24.72 -14.39
C ARG A 172 14.03 23.49 -15.29
N GLU A 173 15.21 23.10 -15.78
CA GLU A 173 15.37 21.85 -16.53
C GLU A 173 14.86 20.67 -15.71
N GLN A 174 14.05 19.84 -16.35
CA GLN A 174 13.46 18.68 -15.70
C GLN A 174 14.54 17.66 -15.36
N ALA A 175 14.48 17.13 -14.14
CA ALA A 175 15.44 16.15 -13.66
C ALA A 175 15.39 14.87 -14.53
N GLN A 176 16.56 14.39 -14.92
CA GLN A 176 16.73 13.16 -15.68
C GLN A 176 17.09 11.99 -14.77
N THR A 177 16.57 10.81 -15.09
CA THR A 177 16.97 9.55 -14.51
C THR A 177 18.42 9.22 -14.90
N LYS A 178 19.05 8.25 -14.22
CA LYS A 178 20.38 7.75 -14.60
C LYS A 178 20.46 7.20 -16.05
N LYS A 179 19.31 6.94 -16.68
CA LYS A 179 19.18 6.46 -18.06
C LYS A 179 18.85 7.60 -19.05
N GLY A 180 18.88 8.87 -18.62
CA GLY A 180 18.61 10.05 -19.46
C GLY A 180 17.12 10.37 -19.69
N ALA A 181 16.20 9.52 -19.25
CA ALA A 181 14.77 9.81 -19.36
C ALA A 181 14.34 10.87 -18.34
N LEU A 182 13.44 11.77 -18.74
CA LEU A 182 12.83 12.77 -17.88
C LEU A 182 12.06 12.09 -16.72
N GLN A 183 12.12 12.66 -15.51
CA GLN A 183 11.58 12.00 -14.31
C GLN A 183 10.05 12.01 -14.20
N PHE A 184 9.35 12.85 -14.97
CA PHE A 184 7.90 12.99 -14.91
C PHE A 184 7.34 13.24 -16.32
N ASP A 185 6.12 12.81 -16.61
CA ASP A 185 5.39 13.28 -17.80
C ASP A 185 4.49 14.44 -17.36
N LEU A 186 4.51 15.55 -18.10
CA LEU A 186 3.62 16.71 -17.89
C LEU A 186 2.26 16.47 -18.57
#